data_AF-A0A507E3S0-F1
#
_entry.id   AF-A0A507E3S0-F1
#
_cell.length_a   1.000
_cell.length_b   1.000
_cell.length_c   1.000
_cell.angle_alpha   90.00
_cell.angle_beta   90.00
_cell.angle_gamma   90.00
#
_symmetry.space_group_name_H-M   'P 1'
#
loop_
_entity.id
_entity.type
_entity.pdbx_description
1 polymer ?
#
loop_
_entity_poly.entity_id
_entity_poly.type
_entity_poly.pdbx_seq_one_letter_code
_entity_poly.pdbx_strand_id
1 'polypeptide(L)'
;MLAHLKRYKLRAKLSISDETARYRAYQVWGPTASLLWGNYVPTVSGAAGKHMPIGSVLPKERFCDMGCKDPRHPDLGLRVVVEGDGLMPLPSSFTETSLDEYTVRRILYGIPEGADDFYSGVSLPLESNLDLLSGVDFRKGCYLGQELTIRTYHTGVTRKRIVPIQFYQDNDNPPTSIHVEKNFSNPLPPPNTDITVNGGPEPVRPARRRAAGGVGRVCSGIYNVGLALMRLENVTMNIDGDKPREHGDDPASLVTGTGLKVRPFAPDWWPQAVEPLHRPLRDTASS
;
A
#
# COMPACT_ATOMS: atom_id res chain seq x y z
N MET A 1 18.44 -6.45 -3.19
CA MET A 1 17.64 -7.59 -3.70
C MET A 1 18.46 -8.63 -4.49
N LEU A 2 19.25 -8.26 -5.51
CA LEU A 2 20.00 -9.21 -6.35
C LEU A 2 20.87 -10.21 -5.56
N ALA A 3 21.60 -9.73 -4.55
CA ALA A 3 22.41 -10.58 -3.68
C ALA A 3 21.57 -11.61 -2.90
N HIS A 4 20.33 -11.27 -2.52
CA HIS A 4 19.42 -12.20 -1.85
C HIS A 4 18.96 -13.30 -2.81
N LEU A 5 18.50 -12.94 -4.01
CA LEU A 5 18.05 -13.90 -5.03
C LEU A 5 19.17 -14.88 -5.44
N LYS A 6 20.40 -14.39 -5.63
CA LYS A 6 21.55 -15.23 -6.00
C LYS A 6 21.85 -16.34 -4.98
N ARG A 7 21.51 -16.16 -3.69
CA ARG A 7 21.68 -17.20 -2.65
C ARG A 7 20.76 -18.41 -2.86
N TYR A 8 19.59 -18.21 -3.46
CA TYR A 8 18.58 -19.26 -3.66
C TYR A 8 18.63 -19.89 -5.06
N LYS A 9 19.52 -19.41 -5.94
CA LYS A 9 19.71 -19.90 -7.32
C LYS A 9 20.58 -21.18 -7.36
N LEU A 10 20.30 -22.18 -6.52
CA LEU A 10 21.05 -23.43 -6.50
C LEU A 10 20.54 -24.37 -7.59
N ARG A 11 21.38 -24.66 -8.59
CA ARG A 11 21.12 -25.62 -9.70
C ARG A 11 19.90 -25.30 -10.59
N ALA A 12 19.27 -24.15 -10.40
CA ALA A 12 18.19 -23.68 -11.26
C ALA A 12 18.73 -23.17 -12.60
N LYS A 13 18.10 -23.58 -13.72
CA LYS A 13 18.37 -23.07 -15.07
C LYS A 13 17.75 -21.67 -15.24
N LEU A 14 18.31 -20.68 -14.55
CA LEU A 14 17.83 -19.29 -14.52
C LEU A 14 19.01 -18.31 -14.64
N SER A 15 18.85 -17.19 -15.34
CA SER A 15 19.79 -16.06 -15.29
C SER A 15 19.12 -14.87 -14.59
N ILE A 16 19.89 -14.09 -13.82
CA ILE A 16 19.40 -12.90 -13.11
C ILE A 16 20.45 -11.80 -13.27
N SER A 17 20.07 -10.71 -13.92
CA SER A 17 20.87 -9.51 -14.13
C SER A 17 20.18 -8.29 -13.49
N ASP A 18 20.96 -7.24 -13.28
CA ASP A 18 20.44 -5.92 -12.93
C ASP A 18 20.29 -5.12 -14.23
N GLU A 19 19.07 -4.71 -14.54
CA GLU A 19 18.74 -3.97 -15.76
C GLU A 19 18.31 -2.53 -15.45
N THR A 20 18.59 -2.02 -14.24
CA THR A 20 18.18 -0.67 -13.80
C THR A 20 18.74 0.43 -14.71
N ALA A 21 19.92 0.22 -15.29
CA ALA A 21 20.50 1.17 -16.24
C ALA A 21 19.78 1.16 -17.60
N ARG A 22 19.29 -0.01 -18.03
CA ARG A 22 18.69 -0.24 -19.36
C ARG A 22 17.21 0.13 -19.42
N TYR A 23 16.47 -0.08 -18.35
CA TYR A 23 15.03 0.20 -18.33
C TYR A 23 14.66 1.31 -17.36
N ARG A 24 13.55 1.99 -17.67
CA ARG A 24 12.88 2.95 -16.79
C ARG A 24 11.45 2.50 -16.55
N ALA A 25 10.99 2.64 -15.31
CA ALA A 25 9.62 2.33 -14.93
C ALA A 25 8.81 3.61 -14.80
N TYR A 26 7.61 3.61 -15.38
CA TYR A 26 6.66 4.72 -15.35
C TYR A 26 5.33 4.25 -14.79
N GLN A 27 4.62 5.17 -14.15
CA GLN A 27 3.22 5.01 -13.80
C GLN A 27 2.39 5.93 -14.71
N VAL A 28 1.35 5.39 -15.33
CA VAL A 28 0.43 6.16 -16.17
C VAL A 28 -0.98 6.01 -15.61
N TRP A 29 -1.61 7.11 -15.23
CA TRP A 29 -2.95 7.11 -14.64
C TRP A 29 -3.81 8.22 -15.23
N GLY A 30 -5.11 8.18 -14.92
CA GLY A 30 -6.11 9.12 -15.41
C GLY A 30 -7.29 8.40 -16.07
N PRO A 31 -8.39 9.12 -16.34
CA PRO A 31 -9.64 8.52 -16.82
C PRO A 31 -9.49 7.70 -18.11
N THR A 32 -8.56 8.11 -18.98
CA THR A 32 -8.30 7.47 -20.28
C THR A 32 -7.10 6.52 -20.25
N ALA A 33 -6.38 6.40 -19.12
CA ALA A 33 -5.20 5.53 -19.03
C ALA A 33 -5.55 4.07 -19.27
N SER A 34 -6.72 3.62 -18.79
CA SER A 34 -7.22 2.27 -19.02
C SER A 34 -7.40 1.94 -20.51
N LEU A 35 -7.67 2.94 -21.37
CA LEU A 35 -7.84 2.78 -22.81
C LEU A 35 -6.50 2.51 -23.51
N LEU A 36 -5.39 3.02 -22.97
CA LEU A 36 -4.04 2.69 -23.46
C LEU A 36 -3.79 1.19 -23.31
N TRP A 37 -4.25 0.63 -22.18
CA TRP A 37 -4.28 -0.81 -21.95
C TRP A 37 -5.52 -1.45 -22.56
N GLY A 38 -5.68 -1.34 -23.89
CA GLY A 38 -6.77 -1.98 -24.62
C GLY A 38 -6.89 -3.49 -24.29
N ASN A 39 -8.02 -4.11 -24.68
CA ASN A 39 -8.38 -5.54 -24.48
C ASN A 39 -7.44 -6.55 -25.17
N TYR A 40 -6.14 -6.23 -25.29
CA TYR A 40 -5.15 -7.09 -25.89
C TYR A 40 -4.96 -8.35 -25.06
N VAL A 41 -5.66 -9.40 -25.48
CA VAL A 41 -5.37 -10.80 -25.16
C VAL A 41 -4.20 -11.19 -26.07
N PRO A 42 -3.05 -11.65 -25.54
CA PRO A 42 -1.96 -12.11 -26.38
C PRO A 42 -2.45 -13.28 -27.25
N THR A 43 -2.54 -13.09 -28.57
CA THR A 43 -2.46 -14.21 -29.52
C THR A 43 -0.99 -14.59 -29.68
N VAL A 44 -0.37 -15.04 -28.59
CA VAL A 44 0.75 -15.97 -28.74
C VAL A 44 0.09 -17.25 -29.22
N SER A 45 0.52 -17.79 -30.36
CA SER A 45 0.09 -19.10 -30.85
C SER A 45 0.24 -20.13 -29.70
N GLY A 46 -0.88 -20.51 -29.07
CA GLY A 46 -0.93 -21.40 -27.90
C GLY A 46 -1.36 -20.79 -26.55
N ALA A 47 -1.66 -19.48 -26.47
CA ALA A 47 -2.14 -18.80 -25.25
C ALA A 47 -3.65 -18.49 -25.25
N ALA A 48 -4.36 -18.77 -26.34
CA ALA A 48 -5.82 -18.69 -26.38
C ALA A 48 -6.42 -19.61 -25.29
N GLY A 49 -7.00 -19.02 -24.25
CA GLY A 49 -7.68 -19.75 -23.16
C GLY A 49 -6.88 -19.93 -21.86
N LYS A 50 -5.66 -19.41 -21.72
CA LYS A 50 -4.95 -19.43 -20.42
C LYS A 50 -5.27 -18.19 -19.58
N HIS A 51 -5.81 -18.41 -18.38
CA HIS A 51 -6.01 -17.38 -17.37
C HIS A 51 -4.64 -16.80 -16.94
N MET A 52 -4.34 -15.56 -17.32
CA MET A 52 -3.10 -14.90 -16.90
C MET A 52 -3.23 -14.42 -15.45
N PRO A 53 -2.20 -14.62 -14.59
CA PRO A 53 -2.19 -14.05 -13.25
C PRO A 53 -2.28 -12.51 -13.28
N ILE A 54 -2.92 -11.93 -12.26
CA ILE A 54 -2.96 -10.48 -12.05
C ILE A 54 -1.52 -9.93 -11.94
N GLY A 55 -1.26 -8.80 -12.60
CA GLY A 55 0.07 -8.15 -12.62
C GLY A 55 1.06 -8.72 -13.64
N SER A 56 0.66 -9.68 -14.48
CA SER A 56 1.51 -10.21 -15.56
C SER A 56 1.99 -9.10 -16.50
N VAL A 57 3.30 -8.99 -16.69
CA VAL A 57 3.92 -8.05 -17.63
C VAL A 57 3.87 -8.63 -19.03
N LEU A 58 3.24 -7.91 -19.97
CA LEU A 58 3.07 -8.38 -21.35
C LEU A 58 3.90 -7.52 -22.30
N PRO A 59 4.61 -8.13 -23.27
CA PRO A 59 5.21 -7.37 -24.35
C PRO A 59 4.10 -6.77 -25.23
N LYS A 60 4.22 -5.49 -25.59
CA LYS A 60 3.31 -4.83 -26.53
C LYS A 60 4.10 -4.08 -27.59
N GLU A 61 3.58 -4.09 -28.82
CA GLU A 61 4.24 -3.48 -29.98
C GLU A 61 3.84 -2.01 -30.24
N ARG A 62 3.00 -1.40 -29.40
CA ARG A 62 2.34 -0.11 -29.77
C ARG A 62 2.72 1.13 -28.95
N PHE A 63 2.73 1.09 -27.62
CA PHE A 63 2.98 2.30 -26.80
C PHE A 63 3.97 2.10 -25.65
N CYS A 64 4.31 0.85 -25.33
CA CYS A 64 5.38 0.49 -24.42
C CYS A 64 5.83 -0.94 -24.69
N ASP A 65 7.12 -1.21 -24.52
CA ASP A 65 7.71 -2.53 -24.76
C ASP A 65 7.18 -3.57 -23.78
N MET A 66 6.88 -3.15 -22.53
CA MET A 66 6.43 -4.02 -21.45
C MET A 66 5.56 -3.25 -20.44
N GLY A 67 4.47 -3.84 -19.92
CA GLY A 67 3.69 -3.23 -18.83
C GLY A 67 2.58 -4.12 -18.27
N CYS A 68 1.77 -3.56 -17.37
CA CYS A 68 0.53 -4.16 -16.87
C CYS A 68 -0.41 -3.10 -16.27
N LYS A 69 -1.68 -3.47 -16.02
CA LYS A 69 -2.52 -2.72 -15.07
C LYS A 69 -1.92 -2.86 -13.67
N ASP A 70 -1.89 -1.78 -12.90
CA ASP A 70 -1.36 -1.84 -11.54
C ASP A 70 -2.19 -2.83 -10.70
N PRO A 71 -1.57 -3.92 -10.20
CA PRO A 71 -2.31 -4.99 -9.53
C PRO A 71 -2.79 -4.60 -8.12
N ARG A 72 -2.28 -3.48 -7.58
CA ARG A 72 -2.55 -3.05 -6.20
C ARG A 72 -3.89 -2.32 -6.11
N HIS A 73 -4.19 -1.48 -7.09
CA HIS A 73 -5.44 -0.72 -7.13
C HIS A 73 -5.71 -0.22 -8.56
N PRO A 74 -6.94 -0.34 -9.09
CA PRO A 74 -7.28 0.05 -10.45
C PRO A 74 -7.01 1.53 -10.75
N ASP A 75 -7.22 2.41 -9.77
CA ASP A 75 -6.97 3.85 -9.96
C ASP A 75 -5.49 4.23 -9.93
N LEU A 76 -4.56 3.33 -9.58
CA LEU A 76 -3.15 3.60 -9.85
C LEU A 76 -2.83 3.51 -11.35
N GLY A 77 -3.74 2.98 -12.16
CA GLY A 77 -3.61 2.97 -13.61
C GLY A 77 -2.69 1.85 -14.10
N LEU A 78 -1.67 2.22 -14.86
CA LEU A 78 -0.78 1.30 -15.56
C LEU A 78 0.64 1.43 -15.04
N ARG A 79 1.29 0.28 -14.88
CA ARG A 79 2.75 0.20 -14.77
C ARG A 79 3.34 -0.09 -16.13
N VAL A 80 4.34 0.68 -16.50
CA VAL A 80 4.99 0.60 -17.80
C VAL A 80 6.50 0.56 -17.62
N VAL A 81 7.18 -0.25 -18.42
CA VAL A 81 8.64 -0.34 -18.47
C VAL A 81 9.08 -0.04 -19.89
N VAL A 82 9.98 0.93 -20.04
CA VAL A 82 10.49 1.43 -21.31
C VAL A 82 12.00 1.20 -21.36
N GLU A 83 12.51 0.82 -22.53
CA GLU A 83 13.95 0.67 -22.76
C GLU A 83 14.63 2.02 -23.05
N GLY A 84 15.82 2.23 -22.48
CA GLY A 84 16.63 3.44 -22.63
C GLY A 84 16.06 4.65 -21.88
N ASP A 85 16.48 5.85 -22.30
CA ASP A 85 15.95 7.13 -21.80
C ASP A 85 14.73 7.61 -22.63
N GLY A 86 14.08 6.68 -23.35
CA GLY A 86 13.01 7.00 -24.29
C GLY A 86 11.78 7.58 -23.60
N LEU A 87 11.31 8.72 -24.09
CA LEU A 87 9.98 9.23 -23.78
C LEU A 87 8.93 8.22 -24.25
N MET A 88 8.02 7.85 -23.37
CA MET A 88 6.86 7.04 -23.77
C MET A 88 6.02 7.88 -24.76
N PRO A 89 5.68 7.37 -25.96
CA PRO A 89 4.87 8.10 -26.94
C PRO A 89 3.39 8.09 -26.49
N LEU A 90 3.12 8.73 -25.35
CA LEU A 90 1.77 8.91 -24.84
C LEU A 90 1.02 9.93 -25.72
N PRO A 91 -0.31 9.80 -25.85
CA PRO A 91 -1.12 10.83 -26.50
C PRO A 91 -0.89 12.20 -25.86
N SER A 92 -1.01 13.27 -26.64
CA SER A 92 -0.85 14.66 -26.17
C SER A 92 -1.82 15.08 -25.05
N SER A 93 -2.85 14.27 -24.77
CA SER A 93 -3.73 14.44 -23.63
C SER A 93 -3.09 14.06 -22.28
N PHE A 94 -1.91 13.46 -22.29
CA PHE A 94 -1.14 13.12 -21.09
C PHE A 94 -0.04 14.15 -20.87
N THR A 95 0.17 14.49 -19.61
CA THR A 95 1.23 15.41 -19.19
C THR A 95 2.13 14.68 -18.21
N GLU A 96 3.45 14.80 -18.41
CA GLU A 96 4.42 14.31 -17.44
C GLU A 96 4.29 15.10 -16.13
N THR A 97 4.46 14.40 -15.02
CA THR A 97 4.37 15.00 -13.69
C THR A 97 5.49 14.49 -12.80
N SER A 98 5.71 15.18 -11.68
CA SER A 98 6.76 14.83 -10.72
C SER A 98 6.47 13.51 -10.00
N LEU A 99 7.53 12.92 -9.44
CA LEU A 99 7.43 11.76 -8.55
C LEU A 99 6.59 12.07 -7.29
N ASP A 100 6.54 13.34 -6.88
CA ASP A 100 5.75 13.80 -5.74
C ASP A 100 4.25 13.60 -5.98
N GLU A 101 3.74 13.87 -7.19
CA GLU A 101 2.32 13.62 -7.51
C GLU A 101 1.98 12.13 -7.46
N TYR A 102 2.89 11.26 -7.93
CA TYR A 102 2.73 9.81 -7.78
C TYR A 102 2.74 9.40 -6.30
N THR A 103 3.64 9.98 -5.51
CA THR A 103 3.77 9.71 -4.07
C THR A 103 2.51 10.13 -3.31
N VAL A 104 1.98 11.33 -3.60
CA VAL A 104 0.70 11.78 -3.08
C VAL A 104 -0.42 10.82 -3.48
N ARG A 105 -0.51 10.45 -4.76
CA ARG A 105 -1.56 9.54 -5.25
C ARG A 105 -1.57 8.22 -4.50
N ARG A 106 -0.43 7.55 -4.35
CA ARG A 106 -0.36 6.26 -3.62
C ARG A 106 -0.69 6.43 -2.13
N ILE A 107 -0.29 7.54 -1.50
CA ILE A 107 -0.60 7.84 -0.10
C ILE A 107 -2.11 8.01 0.08
N LEU A 108 -2.78 8.76 -0.80
CA LEU A 108 -4.23 8.97 -0.75
C LEU A 108 -5.00 7.65 -0.90
N TYR A 109 -4.52 6.73 -1.73
CA TYR A 109 -5.09 5.38 -1.82
C TYR A 109 -4.61 4.42 -0.72
N GLY A 110 -3.75 4.83 0.22
CA GLY A 110 -3.29 3.93 1.30
C GLY A 110 -2.37 2.80 0.82
N ILE A 111 -1.61 3.03 -0.24
CA ILE A 111 -0.80 2.01 -0.91
C ILE A 111 0.68 2.17 -0.49
N PRO A 112 1.20 1.25 0.36
CA PRO A 112 2.60 1.27 0.76
C PRO A 112 3.54 0.92 -0.39
N GLU A 113 4.68 1.61 -0.46
CA GLU A 113 5.74 1.36 -1.43
C GLU A 113 7.12 1.73 -0.86
N GLY A 114 8.12 0.88 -1.12
CA GLY A 114 9.51 1.17 -0.75
C GLY A 114 9.88 0.88 0.70
N ALA A 115 11.13 1.18 1.06
CA ALA A 115 11.71 0.79 2.34
C ALA A 115 11.16 1.56 3.55
N ASP A 116 10.61 2.76 3.32
CA ASP A 116 10.04 3.61 4.37
C ASP A 116 8.65 3.15 4.81
N ASP A 117 7.95 2.39 3.96
CA ASP A 117 6.67 1.76 4.28
C ASP A 117 6.84 0.26 4.65
N PHE A 118 7.82 -0.41 4.04
CA PHE A 118 8.15 -1.81 4.30
C PHE A 118 9.51 -1.94 5.00
N TYR A 119 9.49 -1.89 6.33
CA TYR A 119 10.68 -2.08 7.16
C TYR A 119 11.20 -3.51 7.06
N SER A 120 12.42 -3.64 6.54
CA SER A 120 13.08 -4.93 6.34
C SER A 120 13.17 -5.73 7.65
N GLY A 121 12.68 -6.97 7.62
CA GLY A 121 12.69 -7.87 8.76
C GLY A 121 11.69 -7.53 9.88
N VAL A 122 10.88 -6.48 9.73
CA VAL A 122 9.92 -6.03 10.74
C VAL A 122 8.49 -6.01 10.22
N SER A 123 8.25 -5.48 9.01
CA SER A 123 6.90 -5.38 8.46
C SER A 123 6.26 -6.74 8.20
N LEU A 124 5.00 -6.89 8.60
CA LEU A 124 4.22 -8.11 8.41
C LEU A 124 3.30 -7.97 7.19
N PRO A 125 3.18 -9.00 6.32
CA PRO A 125 2.39 -8.91 5.08
C PRO A 125 0.95 -8.40 5.25
N LEU A 126 0.23 -8.93 6.24
CA LEU A 126 -1.17 -8.55 6.51
C LEU A 126 -1.28 -7.16 7.15
N GLU A 127 -0.31 -6.75 7.96
CA GLU A 127 -0.27 -5.38 8.49
C GLU A 127 0.05 -4.37 7.39
N SER A 128 0.73 -4.78 6.32
CA SER A 128 1.00 -3.95 5.15
C SER A 128 -0.02 -4.11 4.01
N ASN A 129 -1.21 -4.66 4.30
CA ASN A 129 -2.31 -4.83 3.34
C ASN A 129 -2.02 -5.73 2.14
N LEU A 130 -0.99 -6.59 2.19
CA LEU A 130 -0.66 -7.46 1.04
C LEU A 130 -1.73 -8.51 0.76
N ASP A 131 -2.58 -8.82 1.73
CA ASP A 131 -3.78 -9.65 1.54
C ASP A 131 -4.86 -8.93 0.71
N LEU A 132 -4.91 -7.60 0.77
CA LEU A 132 -5.89 -6.79 0.05
C LEU A 132 -5.35 -6.21 -1.28
N LEU A 133 -4.02 -6.07 -1.39
CA LEU A 133 -3.33 -5.49 -2.55
C LEU A 133 -2.80 -6.54 -3.54
N SER A 134 -3.41 -7.72 -3.58
CA SER A 134 -2.98 -8.85 -4.43
C SER A 134 -1.51 -9.29 -4.21
N GLY A 135 -0.96 -9.06 -3.00
CA GLY A 135 0.44 -9.33 -2.66
C GLY A 135 0.70 -10.72 -2.04
N VAL A 136 -0.34 -11.43 -1.60
CA VAL A 136 -0.28 -12.79 -1.05
C VAL A 136 -1.36 -13.67 -1.68
N ASP A 137 -0.98 -14.87 -2.11
CA ASP A 137 -1.93 -15.90 -2.55
C ASP A 137 -1.88 -17.09 -1.59
N PHE A 138 -2.99 -17.32 -0.88
CA PHE A 138 -3.13 -18.38 0.12
C PHE A 138 -3.37 -19.77 -0.50
N ARG A 139 -3.64 -19.85 -1.81
CA ARG A 139 -3.91 -21.11 -2.51
C ARG A 139 -2.66 -21.66 -3.22
N LYS A 140 -1.56 -20.92 -3.20
CA LYS A 140 -0.33 -21.32 -3.89
C LYS A 140 0.50 -22.32 -3.06
N GLY A 141 1.45 -22.97 -3.72
CA GLY A 141 2.41 -23.87 -3.06
C GLY A 141 3.37 -23.15 -2.09
N CYS A 142 4.32 -23.91 -1.53
CA CYS A 142 5.18 -23.41 -0.46
C CYS A 142 6.07 -22.22 -0.86
N TYR A 143 6.17 -21.22 0.01
CA TYR A 143 7.06 -20.07 -0.15
C TYR A 143 7.66 -19.62 1.20
N LEU A 144 8.75 -18.85 1.16
CA LEU A 144 9.43 -18.36 2.36
C LEU A 144 8.51 -17.47 3.21
N GLY A 145 8.41 -17.78 4.51
CA GLY A 145 7.57 -17.04 5.45
C GLY A 145 6.07 -17.38 5.40
N GLN A 146 5.67 -18.39 4.61
CA GLN A 146 4.27 -18.79 4.47
C GLN A 146 3.61 -19.15 5.80
N GLU A 147 4.29 -19.93 6.65
CA GLU A 147 3.69 -20.46 7.88
C GLU A 147 3.19 -19.37 8.83
N LEU A 148 4.01 -18.33 9.07
CA LEU A 148 3.60 -17.20 9.89
C LEU A 148 2.47 -16.38 9.23
N THR A 149 2.55 -16.22 7.91
CA THR A 149 1.57 -15.46 7.12
C THR A 149 0.19 -16.13 7.16
N ILE A 150 0.14 -17.44 6.92
CA ILE A 150 -1.10 -18.22 6.86
C ILE A 150 -1.70 -18.41 8.27
N ARG A 151 -0.86 -18.55 9.30
CA ARG A 151 -1.32 -18.60 10.69
C ARG A 151 -2.04 -17.30 11.06
N THR A 152 -1.42 -16.15 10.78
CA THR A 152 -2.04 -14.85 11.04
C THR A 152 -3.36 -14.70 10.28
N TYR A 153 -3.39 -15.12 9.00
CA TYR A 153 -4.59 -15.09 8.17
C TYR A 153 -5.74 -15.93 8.76
N HIS A 154 -5.50 -17.20 9.10
CA HIS A 154 -6.55 -18.07 9.65
C HIS A 154 -6.98 -17.73 11.07
N THR A 155 -6.12 -17.09 11.87
CA THR A 155 -6.56 -16.56 13.18
C THR A 155 -7.54 -15.40 13.04
N GLY A 156 -7.67 -14.81 11.85
CA GLY A 156 -8.73 -13.86 11.50
C GLY A 156 -8.60 -12.46 12.10
N VAL A 157 -7.49 -12.14 12.77
CA VAL A 157 -7.38 -10.90 13.55
C VAL A 157 -6.13 -10.10 13.17
N THR A 158 -6.26 -9.28 12.12
CA THR A 158 -5.29 -8.21 11.81
C THR A 158 -5.68 -6.95 12.56
N ARG A 159 -5.00 -6.64 13.68
CA ARG A 159 -5.34 -5.48 14.54
C ARG A 159 -4.69 -4.18 14.10
N LYS A 160 -3.67 -4.25 13.24
CA LYS A 160 -2.94 -3.10 12.73
C LYS A 160 -2.84 -3.15 11.23
N ARG A 161 -2.99 -2.01 10.57
CA ARG A 161 -2.76 -1.88 9.13
C ARG A 161 -2.08 -0.57 8.80
N ILE A 162 -1.35 -0.54 7.69
CA ILE A 162 -0.89 0.70 7.09
C ILE A 162 -2.10 1.45 6.52
N VAL A 163 -2.23 2.72 6.87
CA VAL A 163 -3.34 3.59 6.47
C VAL A 163 -2.85 4.98 6.06
N PRO A 164 -3.57 5.69 5.18
CA PRO A 164 -3.42 7.12 4.98
C PRO A 164 -3.56 7.89 6.30
N ILE A 165 -2.70 8.88 6.47
CA ILE A 165 -2.79 9.85 7.56
C ILE A 165 -2.67 11.27 7.01
N GLN A 166 -3.32 12.22 7.70
CA GLN A 166 -3.08 13.65 7.54
C GLN A 166 -2.49 14.23 8.81
N PHE A 167 -1.45 15.03 8.65
CA PHE A 167 -0.84 15.83 9.70
C PHE A 167 -1.52 17.20 9.81
N TYR A 168 -1.68 17.69 11.03
CA TYR A 168 -2.30 18.99 11.30
C TYR A 168 -1.72 19.60 12.60
N GLN A 169 -1.98 20.88 12.86
CA GLN A 169 -1.46 21.57 14.03
C GLN A 169 -2.46 21.58 15.19
N ASP A 170 -1.97 21.96 16.38
CA ASP A 170 -2.79 22.01 17.58
C ASP A 170 -3.98 22.95 17.48
N ASN A 171 -3.79 24.07 16.78
CA ASN A 171 -4.78 25.13 16.59
C ASN A 171 -5.76 24.84 15.44
N ASP A 172 -5.53 23.78 14.67
CA ASP A 172 -6.41 23.39 13.56
C ASP A 172 -7.52 22.49 14.07
N ASN A 173 -8.70 22.58 13.45
CA ASN A 173 -9.74 21.59 13.65
C ASN A 173 -9.24 20.23 13.13
N PRO A 174 -9.50 19.11 13.84
CA PRO A 174 -9.16 17.79 13.34
C PRO A 174 -9.76 17.55 11.94
N PRO A 175 -8.96 17.09 10.96
CA PRO A 175 -9.46 16.89 9.60
C PRO A 175 -10.51 15.77 9.57
N THR A 176 -11.63 16.03 8.89
CA THR A 176 -12.73 15.07 8.71
C THR A 176 -12.53 14.17 7.49
N SER A 177 -11.73 14.62 6.53
CA SER A 177 -11.31 13.91 5.33
C SER A 177 -9.87 14.28 4.98
N ILE A 178 -9.20 13.41 4.23
CA ILE A 178 -7.82 13.64 3.82
C ILE A 178 -7.74 14.69 2.71
N HIS A 179 -6.95 15.74 2.92
CA HIS A 179 -6.69 16.81 1.96
C HIS A 179 -5.20 17.13 1.89
N VAL A 180 -4.70 17.35 0.68
CA VAL A 180 -3.28 17.62 0.42
C VAL A 180 -3.04 19.12 0.40
N GLU A 181 -2.14 19.58 1.26
CA GLU A 181 -1.68 20.96 1.36
C GLU A 181 -0.23 21.07 0.90
N LYS A 182 -0.01 21.34 -0.39
CA LYS A 182 1.36 21.36 -0.97
C LYS A 182 2.28 22.43 -0.37
N ASN A 183 1.70 23.46 0.26
CA ASN A 183 2.40 24.54 0.95
C ASN A 183 2.63 24.24 2.45
N PHE A 184 2.36 23.01 2.91
CA PHE A 184 2.61 22.62 4.29
C PHE A 184 4.11 22.71 4.62
N SER A 185 4.45 23.60 5.55
CA SER A 185 5.82 23.98 5.85
C SER A 185 6.42 23.29 7.08
N ASN A 186 5.60 22.60 7.88
CA ASN A 186 6.09 21.90 9.07
C ASN A 186 6.89 20.66 8.65
N PRO A 187 8.08 20.42 9.24
CA PRO A 187 8.84 19.20 9.00
C PRO A 187 8.01 17.97 9.38
N LEU A 188 7.91 17.02 8.45
CA LEU A 188 7.24 15.76 8.72
C LEU A 188 8.07 14.89 9.68
N PRO A 189 7.42 14.11 10.56
CA PRO A 189 8.12 13.13 11.37
C PRO A 189 8.84 12.10 10.48
N PRO A 190 10.06 11.67 10.83
CA PRO A 190 10.75 10.64 10.06
C PRO A 190 10.02 9.28 10.12
N PRO A 191 10.30 8.36 9.17
CA PRO A 191 9.79 7.00 9.25
C PRO A 191 10.15 6.32 10.58
N ASN A 192 9.26 5.49 11.10
CA ASN A 192 9.27 4.87 12.42
C ASN A 192 9.04 5.79 13.63
N THR A 193 8.70 7.07 13.46
CA THR A 193 8.27 7.89 14.59
C THR A 193 6.99 7.32 15.21
N ASP A 194 7.01 7.10 16.54
CA ASP A 194 5.85 6.59 17.27
C ASP A 194 4.69 7.62 17.27
N ILE A 195 3.46 7.08 17.26
CA ILE A 195 2.20 7.83 17.40
C ILE A 195 1.52 7.37 18.69
N THR A 196 1.17 8.33 19.55
CA THR A 196 0.57 8.09 20.87
C THR A 196 -0.76 8.83 21.03
N VAL A 197 -1.55 8.38 22.00
CA VAL A 197 -2.81 9.03 22.40
C VAL A 197 -2.54 10.14 23.42
N ASN A 198 -3.12 11.33 23.22
CA ASN A 198 -3.18 12.45 24.16
C ASN A 198 -1.82 13.02 24.61
N GLY A 199 -0.82 13.02 23.73
CA GLY A 199 0.36 13.88 23.84
C GLY A 199 1.02 13.91 25.21
N GLY A 200 1.57 12.80 25.68
CA GLY A 200 2.55 12.86 26.76
C GLY A 200 3.95 13.12 26.18
N PRO A 201 4.76 14.06 26.70
CA PRO A 201 6.18 14.07 26.40
C PRO A 201 6.76 12.72 26.84
N GLU A 202 7.24 11.91 25.88
CA GLU A 202 7.92 10.66 26.23
C GLU A 202 9.21 11.02 27.01
N PRO A 203 9.46 10.39 28.17
CA PRO A 203 10.75 10.50 28.81
C PRO A 203 11.81 9.97 27.84
N VAL A 204 12.99 10.58 27.79
CA VAL A 204 14.15 10.05 27.05
C VAL A 204 14.39 8.61 27.53
N ARG A 205 13.92 7.63 26.76
CA ARG A 205 14.03 6.20 27.06
C ARG A 205 14.84 5.52 25.96
N PRO A 206 15.66 4.52 26.30
CA PRO A 206 16.39 3.78 25.28
C PRO A 206 15.41 3.10 24.32
N ALA A 207 15.76 3.09 23.03
CA ALA A 207 14.96 2.67 21.85
C ALA A 207 14.33 1.25 21.88
N ARG A 208 14.45 0.51 23.00
CA ARG A 208 13.99 -0.86 23.17
C ARG A 208 12.66 -1.02 23.91
N ARG A 209 12.07 0.04 24.49
CA ARG A 209 10.75 -0.04 25.15
C ARG A 209 9.70 0.70 24.33
N ARG A 210 8.54 0.07 24.14
CA ARG A 210 7.36 0.68 23.49
C ARG A 210 6.93 1.91 24.30
N ALA A 211 6.70 3.03 23.63
CA ALA A 211 6.07 4.20 24.22
C ALA A 211 4.76 3.80 24.92
N ALA A 212 4.52 4.32 26.12
CA ALA A 212 3.25 4.08 26.80
C ALA A 212 2.13 4.73 25.98
N GLY A 213 1.05 3.98 25.67
CA GLY A 213 -0.02 4.50 24.81
C GLY A 213 0.31 4.55 23.32
N GLY A 214 1.36 3.86 22.85
CA GLY A 214 1.68 3.75 21.42
C GLY A 214 0.59 3.03 20.62
N VAL A 215 -0.01 3.75 19.67
CA VAL A 215 -1.10 3.28 18.80
C VAL A 215 -0.67 3.08 17.35
N GLY A 216 0.48 3.62 16.95
CA GLY A 216 1.00 3.42 15.61
C GLY A 216 2.39 3.99 15.40
N ARG A 217 2.84 3.95 14.14
CA ARG A 217 4.13 4.48 13.68
C ARG A 217 4.01 5.10 12.31
N VAL A 218 4.63 6.26 12.12
CA VAL A 218 4.74 6.93 10.83
C VAL A 218 5.56 6.07 9.86
N CYS A 219 5.09 5.95 8.63
CA CYS A 219 5.78 5.34 7.49
C CYS A 219 6.40 6.45 6.62
N SER A 220 6.14 6.47 5.31
CA SER A 220 6.50 7.60 4.44
C SER A 220 5.49 8.76 4.53
N GLY A 221 5.91 9.96 4.11
CA GLY A 221 5.05 11.14 4.03
C GLY A 221 5.58 12.20 3.08
N ILE A 222 4.68 13.06 2.59
CA ILE A 222 4.97 14.22 1.76
C ILE A 222 3.91 15.30 2.03
N TYR A 223 4.32 16.58 2.03
CA TYR A 223 3.45 17.70 2.37
C TYR A 223 2.82 17.52 3.76
N ASN A 224 1.50 17.53 3.90
CA ASN A 224 0.76 17.25 5.13
C ASN A 224 0.17 15.82 5.17
N VAL A 225 0.52 14.93 4.24
CA VAL A 225 -0.05 13.56 4.19
C VAL A 225 1.03 12.49 4.29
N GLY A 226 0.64 11.29 4.70
CA GLY A 226 1.55 10.15 4.74
C GLY A 226 0.85 8.83 4.94
N LEU A 227 1.63 7.80 5.21
CA LEU A 227 1.17 6.50 5.67
C LEU A 227 1.62 6.27 7.10
N ALA A 228 0.84 5.51 7.87
CA ALA A 228 1.27 4.99 9.16
C ALA A 228 0.73 3.59 9.39
N LEU A 229 1.53 2.77 10.08
CA LEU A 229 1.04 1.52 10.67
C LEU A 229 0.24 1.86 11.93
N MET A 230 -1.09 1.70 11.87
CA MET A 230 -2.00 2.09 12.94
C MET A 230 -2.76 0.89 13.49
N ARG A 231 -3.05 0.89 14.79
CA ARG A 231 -4.11 0.02 15.36
C ARG A 231 -5.45 0.46 14.81
N LEU A 232 -6.23 -0.49 14.28
CA LEU A 232 -7.50 -0.23 13.60
C LEU A 232 -8.54 0.46 14.49
N GLU A 233 -8.51 0.21 15.81
CA GLU A 233 -9.37 0.89 16.78
C GLU A 233 -9.18 2.41 16.84
N ASN A 234 -8.06 2.94 16.32
CA ASN A 234 -7.76 4.37 16.25
C ASN A 234 -7.88 4.93 14.83
N VAL A 235 -8.36 4.14 13.85
CA VAL A 235 -8.51 4.56 12.45
C VAL A 235 -9.94 5.03 12.20
N THR A 236 -10.10 6.17 11.54
CA THR A 236 -11.42 6.66 11.10
C THR A 236 -11.93 5.75 9.98
N MET A 237 -13.00 5.02 10.22
CA MET A 237 -13.58 4.09 9.24
C MET A 237 -14.57 4.81 8.32
N ASN A 238 -14.60 4.40 7.05
CA ASN A 238 -15.62 4.81 6.08
C ASN A 238 -16.89 4.00 6.33
N ILE A 239 -17.82 4.53 7.11
CA ILE A 239 -19.13 3.91 7.35
C ILE A 239 -20.15 4.72 6.55
N ASP A 240 -20.72 4.11 5.50
CA ASP A 240 -21.85 4.66 4.76
C ASP A 240 -23.13 4.60 5.61
N GLY A 241 -23.89 5.70 5.64
CA GLY A 241 -25.26 5.71 6.15
C GLY A 241 -25.46 6.02 7.63
N ASP A 242 -24.39 6.26 8.38
CA ASP A 242 -24.46 6.94 9.66
C ASP A 242 -23.37 8.00 9.66
N LYS A 243 -23.68 9.20 10.15
CA LYS A 243 -22.71 10.29 10.27
C LYS A 243 -21.40 9.73 10.84
N PRO A 244 -20.21 10.25 10.46
CA PRO A 244 -18.97 9.91 11.18
C PRO A 244 -19.31 10.03 12.65
N ARG A 245 -19.24 8.91 13.42
CA ARG A 245 -19.83 8.81 14.77
C ARG A 245 -19.89 10.20 15.39
N GLU A 246 -21.07 10.82 15.46
CA GLU A 246 -21.30 11.94 16.35
C GLU A 246 -21.24 11.32 17.76
N HIS A 247 -20.05 10.92 18.17
CA HIS A 247 -19.78 10.47 19.52
C HIS A 247 -19.28 11.69 20.26
N GLY A 248 -20.02 12.05 21.31
CA GLY A 248 -19.72 13.14 22.22
C GLY A 248 -18.46 12.92 23.07
N ASP A 249 -17.43 12.30 22.51
CA ASP A 249 -16.07 12.25 23.02
C ASP A 249 -15.16 12.56 21.81
N ASP A 250 -14.55 13.74 21.82
CA ASP A 250 -13.56 14.17 20.83
C ASP A 250 -12.52 13.04 20.67
N PRO A 251 -12.32 12.46 19.45
CA PRO A 251 -11.44 11.32 19.29
C PRO A 251 -10.06 11.68 19.82
N ALA A 252 -9.55 10.83 20.72
CA ALA A 252 -8.33 11.12 21.47
C ALA A 252 -7.23 11.62 20.53
N SER A 253 -6.68 12.81 20.84
CA SER A 253 -5.76 13.50 19.95
C SER A 253 -4.51 12.65 19.75
N LEU A 254 -4.27 12.20 18.52
CA LEU A 254 -3.09 11.43 18.20
C LEU A 254 -1.94 12.37 17.87
N VAL A 255 -0.81 12.14 18.52
CA VAL A 255 0.36 13.00 18.40
C VAL A 255 1.57 12.14 18.05
N THR A 256 2.36 12.63 17.12
CA THR A 256 3.63 12.00 16.75
C THR A 256 4.72 12.33 17.77
N GLY A 257 5.79 11.55 17.82
CA GLY A 257 6.95 11.85 18.68
C GLY A 257 7.63 13.21 18.41
N THR A 258 7.29 13.91 17.32
CA THR A 258 7.76 15.27 17.03
C THR A 258 6.78 16.36 17.47
N GLY A 259 5.62 15.99 18.03
CA GLY A 259 4.58 16.93 18.49
C GLY A 259 3.51 17.25 17.44
N LEU A 260 3.65 16.81 16.19
CA LEU A 260 2.65 17.05 15.16
C LEU A 260 1.42 16.15 15.38
N LYS A 261 0.21 16.73 15.32
CA LYS A 261 -1.04 15.96 15.40
C LYS A 261 -1.27 15.19 14.11
N VAL A 262 -1.96 14.05 14.21
CA VAL A 262 -2.19 13.14 13.09
C VAL A 262 -3.58 12.55 13.12
N ARG A 263 -4.21 12.45 11.94
CA ARG A 263 -5.51 11.80 11.77
C ARG A 263 -5.39 10.66 10.76
N PRO A 264 -5.69 9.41 11.15
CA PRO A 264 -5.71 8.27 10.24
C PRO A 264 -7.08 8.04 9.61
N PHE A 265 -7.08 7.60 8.35
CA PHE A 265 -8.27 7.34 7.55
C PHE A 265 -8.21 5.94 6.93
N ALA A 266 -9.31 5.20 6.98
CA ALA A 266 -9.43 3.96 6.22
C ALA A 266 -9.52 4.28 4.72
N PRO A 267 -8.83 3.53 3.84
CA PRO A 267 -9.06 3.63 2.40
C PRO A 267 -10.45 3.15 1.98
N ASP A 268 -11.05 3.82 0.99
CA ASP A 268 -12.41 3.52 0.50
C ASP A 268 -12.56 2.14 -0.15
N TRP A 269 -11.46 1.57 -0.67
CA TRP A 269 -11.43 0.25 -1.29
C TRP A 269 -11.30 -0.89 -0.27
N TRP A 270 -11.12 -0.59 1.02
CA TRP A 270 -11.18 -1.63 2.04
C TRP A 270 -12.58 -2.27 2.04
N PRO A 271 -12.68 -3.59 2.28
CA PRO A 271 -13.98 -4.23 2.42
C PRO A 271 -14.73 -3.59 3.61
N GLN A 272 -15.89 -2.99 3.35
CA GLN A 272 -16.79 -2.54 4.41
C GLN A 272 -17.22 -3.78 5.20
N ALA A 273 -16.86 -3.81 6.49
CA ALA A 273 -17.10 -4.90 7.45
C ALA A 273 -17.20 -6.31 6.82
N VAL A 274 -16.05 -6.97 6.77
CA VAL A 274 -15.90 -8.38 6.37
C VAL A 274 -16.95 -9.24 7.08
N GLU A 275 -17.96 -9.73 6.35
CA GLU A 275 -18.63 -10.98 6.75
C GLU A 275 -17.51 -12.00 7.02
N PRO A 276 -17.48 -12.67 8.17
CA PRO A 276 -16.40 -13.60 8.50
C PRO A 276 -16.27 -14.65 7.38
N LEU A 277 -15.23 -14.49 6.55
CA LEU A 277 -14.90 -15.40 5.48
C LEU A 277 -14.63 -16.78 6.10
N HIS A 278 -15.49 -17.73 5.73
CA HIS A 278 -15.48 -19.15 6.07
C HIS A 278 -15.92 -19.54 7.50
N ARG A 279 -17.23 -19.76 7.66
CA ARG A 279 -17.65 -21.00 8.36
C ARG A 279 -17.28 -22.18 7.45
N PRO A 280 -16.56 -23.20 7.94
CA PRO A 280 -16.48 -24.45 7.19
C PRO A 280 -17.90 -24.95 6.95
N LEU A 281 -18.20 -25.35 5.71
CA LEU A 281 -19.40 -26.13 5.41
C LEU A 281 -19.39 -27.31 6.38
N ARG A 282 -20.40 -27.38 7.25
CA ARG A 282 -20.64 -28.60 8.02
C ARG A 282 -20.90 -29.68 6.99
N ASP A 283 -20.06 -30.70 6.98
CA ASP A 283 -20.38 -31.97 6.34
C ASP A 283 -21.72 -32.44 6.91
N THR A 284 -22.77 -32.28 6.11
CA THR A 284 -23.99 -33.04 6.28
C THR A 284 -23.66 -34.47 5.88
N ALA A 285 -23.11 -35.22 6.82
CA ALA A 285 -23.19 -36.67 6.78
C ALA A 285 -24.69 -37.02 6.84
N SER A 286 -25.25 -37.33 5.67
CA SER A 286 -26.55 -37.98 5.58
C SER A 286 -26.38 -39.41 6.09
N SER A 287 -27.12 -39.72 7.14
CA SER A 287 -27.42 -41.07 7.61
C SER A 287 -28.40 -41.74 6.66
#